data_AF-A0A939XPX5-F1
#
_entry.id   AF-A0A939XPX5-F1
#
_cell.length_a   1.000
_cell.length_b   1.000
_cell.length_c   1.000
_cell.angle_alpha   90.00
_cell.angle_beta   90.00
_cell.angle_gamma   90.00
#
_symmetry.space_group_name_H-M   'P 1'
#
loop_
_entity.id
_entity.type
_entity.pdbx_description
1 polymer ?
#
loop_
_entity_poly.entity_id
_entity_poly.type
_entity_poly.pdbx_seq_one_letter_code
_entity_poly.pdbx_strand_id
1 'polypeptide(L)'
;LCRKGAPGLLVEAARDLNLDLQHSFMVGDKLSDVEAGRRGGCQPLLVLTGYGAQTAEKLAPEDAIPVFADLPEAAAFILANKKTANS
;
A
#
# COMPACT_ATOMS: atom_id res chain seq x y z
N LEU A 1 11.91 -16.01 15.15
CA LEU A 1 12.50 -15.04 14.19
C LEU A 1 11.51 -14.82 13.05
N CYS A 2 10.49 -13.98 13.25
CA CYS A 2 9.53 -13.60 12.21
C CYS A 2 9.96 -12.24 11.66
N ARG A 3 10.84 -12.26 10.65
CA ARG A 3 11.27 -11.04 9.99
C ARG A 3 10.35 -10.80 8.79
N LYS A 4 9.53 -9.75 8.86
CA LYS A 4 8.78 -9.17 7.73
C LYS A 4 9.70 -9.15 6.49
N GLY A 5 9.27 -9.81 5.42
CA GLY A 5 10.07 -9.93 4.20
C GLY A 5 9.62 -11.05 3.25
N ALA A 6 8.81 -12.00 3.71
CA ALA A 6 8.21 -12.99 2.82
C ALA A 6 6.88 -12.44 2.25
N PRO A 7 6.72 -12.27 0.92
CA PRO A 7 5.45 -11.88 0.30
C PRO A 7 4.30 -12.86 0.63
N GLY A 8 4.63 -14.06 1.12
CA GLY A 8 3.66 -15.04 1.62
C GLY A 8 2.77 -14.52 2.74
N LEU A 9 3.24 -13.65 3.64
CA LEU A 9 2.44 -13.17 4.77
C LEU A 9 1.27 -12.27 4.35
N LEU A 10 1.43 -11.54 3.24
CA LEU A 10 0.37 -10.69 2.70
C LEU A 10 -0.64 -11.48 1.88
N VAL A 11 -0.16 -12.46 1.12
CA VAL A 11 -1.02 -13.39 0.38
C VAL A 11 -1.78 -14.32 1.33
N GLU A 12 -1.15 -14.77 2.41
CA GLU A 12 -1.81 -15.57 3.46
C GLU A 12 -2.83 -14.73 4.22
N ALA A 13 -2.49 -13.52 4.68
CA ALA A 13 -3.45 -12.64 5.32
C ALA A 13 -4.65 -12.31 4.41
N ALA A 14 -4.41 -12.15 3.11
CA ALA A 14 -5.48 -11.94 2.14
C ALA A 14 -6.39 -13.16 1.97
N ARG A 15 -5.81 -14.36 1.93
CA ARG A 15 -6.56 -15.63 1.86
C ARG A 15 -7.33 -15.89 3.14
N ASP A 16 -6.73 -15.64 4.29
CA ASP A 16 -7.33 -15.85 5.61
C ASP A 16 -8.48 -14.87 5.86
N LEU A 17 -8.40 -13.65 5.32
CA LEU A 17 -9.42 -12.61 5.43
C LEU A 17 -10.38 -12.55 4.24
N ASN A 18 -10.22 -13.46 3.26
CA ASN A 18 -11.01 -13.52 2.03
C ASN A 18 -11.11 -12.16 1.30
N LEU A 19 -10.00 -11.42 1.27
CA LEU A 19 -9.92 -10.07 0.72
C LEU A 19 -9.66 -10.12 -0.78
N ASP A 20 -10.42 -9.32 -1.53
CA ASP A 20 -10.11 -9.04 -2.93
C ASP A 20 -8.96 -8.04 -2.99
N LEU A 21 -7.75 -8.55 -3.22
CA LEU A 21 -6.55 -7.75 -3.27
C LEU A 21 -6.54 -6.76 -4.44
N GLN A 22 -7.24 -7.05 -5.54
CA GLN A 22 -7.29 -6.16 -6.70
C GLN A 22 -8.08 -4.88 -6.42
N HIS A 23 -9.02 -4.94 -5.46
CA HIS A 23 -9.79 -3.79 -4.98
C HIS A 23 -9.32 -3.29 -3.61
N SER A 24 -8.12 -3.71 -3.18
CA SER A 24 -7.53 -3.34 -1.89
C SER A 24 -6.33 -2.42 -2.07
N PHE A 25 -6.11 -1.60 -1.05
CA PHE A 25 -4.97 -0.68 -0.97
C PHE A 25 -3.97 -1.16 0.09
N MET A 26 -2.69 -1.04 -0.22
CA MET A 26 -1.60 -1.30 0.72
C MET A 26 -0.98 0.04 1.14
N VAL A 27 -1.25 0.49 2.37
CA VAL A 27 -0.68 1.74 2.90
C VAL A 27 0.52 1.41 3.78
N GLY A 28 1.68 2.03 3.48
CA GLY A 28 2.89 1.84 4.28
C GLY A 28 3.87 3.00 4.14
N ASP A 29 4.92 2.99 4.96
CA ASP A 29 6.01 3.97 4.97
C ASP A 29 7.33 3.40 4.43
N LYS A 30 7.36 2.11 4.08
CA LYS A 30 8.56 1.40 3.63
C LYS A 30 8.42 0.86 2.22
N LEU A 31 9.57 0.76 1.55
CA LEU A 31 9.66 0.13 0.23
C LEU A 31 9.15 -1.32 0.24
N SER A 32 9.35 -2.05 1.35
CA SER A 32 8.83 -3.41 1.49
C SER A 32 7.31 -3.48 1.44
N ASP A 33 6.60 -2.46 1.94
CA ASP A 33 5.13 -2.41 1.92
C ASP A 33 4.65 -2.12 0.50
N VAL A 34 5.33 -1.20 -0.19
CA VAL A 34 5.11 -0.93 -1.62
C VAL A 34 5.29 -2.19 -2.48
N GLU A 35 6.41 -2.88 -2.33
CA GLU A 35 6.70 -4.10 -3.09
C GLU A 35 5.70 -5.21 -2.78
N ALA A 36 5.30 -5.33 -1.51
CA ALA A 36 4.34 -6.35 -1.12
C ALA A 36 2.93 -6.05 -1.63
N GLY A 37 2.52 -4.77 -1.67
CA GLY A 37 1.30 -4.34 -2.34
C GLY A 37 1.30 -4.74 -3.81
N ARG A 38 2.37 -4.40 -4.55
CA ARG A 38 2.54 -4.77 -5.97
C ARG A 38 2.48 -6.27 -6.20
N ARG A 39 3.24 -7.05 -5.42
CA ARG A 39 3.27 -8.52 -5.54
C ARG A 39 1.96 -9.17 -5.13
N GLY A 40 1.23 -8.57 -4.19
CA GLY A 40 -0.08 -9.00 -3.76
C GLY A 40 -1.20 -8.62 -4.73
N GLY A 41 -0.94 -7.77 -5.73
CA GLY A 41 -1.97 -7.25 -6.64
C GLY A 41 -2.82 -6.13 -6.02
N CYS A 42 -2.39 -5.55 -4.90
CA CYS A 42 -3.00 -4.36 -4.32
C CYS A 42 -2.40 -3.09 -4.89
N GLN A 43 -3.15 -1.99 -4.80
CA GLN A 43 -2.62 -0.67 -5.11
C GLN A 43 -1.78 -0.15 -3.93
N PRO A 44 -0.46 0.03 -4.08
CA PRO A 44 0.38 0.58 -3.02
C PRO A 44 0.14 2.09 -2.87
N LEU A 45 0.12 2.56 -1.62
CA LEU A 45 0.08 3.97 -1.24
C LEU A 45 1.20 4.22 -0.22
N LEU A 46 2.01 5.24 -0.46
CA LEU A 46 3.10 5.61 0.44
C LEU A 46 2.66 6.77 1.33
N VAL A 47 2.89 6.67 2.64
CA VAL A 47 2.78 7.81 3.55
C VAL A 47 4.16 8.29 3.94
N LEU A 48 4.34 9.61 4.09
CA LEU A 48 5.62 10.23 4.42
C LEU A 48 5.97 10.18 5.91
N THR A 49 5.04 9.73 6.76
CA THR A 49 5.30 9.47 8.18
C THR A 49 6.32 8.36 8.36
N GLY A 50 7.05 8.36 9.48
CA GLY A 50 8.05 7.31 9.76
C GLY A 50 9.23 7.32 8.78
N TYR A 51 9.42 6.21 8.05
CA TYR A 51 10.47 6.07 7.04
C TYR A 51 10.05 6.54 5.63
N GLY A 52 8.84 7.06 5.50
CA GLY A 52 8.22 7.40 4.22
C GLY A 52 9.02 8.36 3.35
N ALA A 53 9.58 9.42 3.93
CA ALA A 53 10.40 10.38 3.20
C ALA A 53 11.64 9.73 2.55
N GLN A 54 12.32 8.85 3.27
CA GLN A 54 13.49 8.11 2.74
C GLN A 54 13.08 7.06 1.72
N THR A 55 11.87 6.51 1.85
CA THR A 55 11.31 5.58 0.86
C THR A 55 10.96 6.33 -0.42
N ALA A 56 10.38 7.53 -0.33
CA ALA A 56 10.02 8.35 -1.49
C ALA A 56 11.24 8.72 -2.35
N GLU A 57 12.38 9.01 -1.72
CA GLU A 57 13.65 9.26 -2.43
C GLU A 57 14.18 8.05 -3.22
N LYS A 58 13.79 6.84 -2.81
CA LYS A 58 14.21 5.58 -3.44
C LYS A 58 13.23 5.08 -4.50
N LEU A 59 12.03 5.67 -4.57
CA LEU A 59 11.05 5.33 -5.59
C LEU A 59 11.45 5.96 -6.91
N ALA A 60 11.32 5.18 -7.97
CA ALA A 60 11.52 5.69 -9.31
C ALA A 60 10.27 6.50 -9.73
N PRO A 61 10.41 7.60 -10.50
CA PRO A 61 9.26 8.35 -10.99
C PRO A 61 8.27 7.49 -11.80
N GLU A 62 8.76 6.45 -12.48
CA GLU A 62 7.93 5.49 -13.21
C GLU A 62 7.05 4.60 -12.31
N ASP A 63 7.31 4.56 -11.00
CA ASP A 63 6.57 3.69 -10.09
C ASP A 63 5.11 4.11 -9.92
N ALA A 64 4.77 5.36 -10.26
CA ALA A 64 3.43 5.94 -10.25
C ALA A 64 2.66 5.70 -8.93
N ILE A 65 3.37 5.71 -7.80
CA ILE A 65 2.80 5.45 -6.48
C ILE A 65 2.28 6.76 -5.88
N PRO A 66 1.00 6.83 -5.48
CA PRO A 66 0.49 7.97 -4.74
C PRO A 66 1.21 8.10 -3.39
N VAL A 67 1.72 9.30 -3.13
CA VAL A 67 2.43 9.65 -1.89
C VAL A 67 1.59 10.67 -1.12
N PHE A 68 1.41 10.44 0.18
CA PHE A 68 0.62 11.28 1.07
C PHE A 68 1.45 11.70 2.28
N ALA A 69 1.13 12.83 2.90
CA ALA A 69 1.81 13.30 4.11
C ALA A 69 1.64 12.32 5.27
N ASP A 70 0.43 11.78 5.46
CA ASP A 70 0.08 10.90 6.57
C ASP A 70 -1.05 9.91 6.26
N LEU A 71 -1.35 9.06 7.25
CA LEU A 71 -2.41 8.05 7.15
C LEU A 71 -3.82 8.66 6.99
N PRO A 72 -4.21 9.71 7.73
CA PRO A 72 -5.46 10.43 7.48
C PRO A 72 -5.66 10.87 6.03
N GLU A 73 -4.64 11.45 5.40
CA GLU A 73 -4.71 11.90 4.00
C GLU A 73 -4.86 10.72 3.03
N ALA A 74 -4.08 9.65 3.21
CA ALA A 74 -4.21 8.43 2.43
C ALA A 74 -5.61 7.80 2.58
N ALA A 75 -6.19 7.81 3.79
CA ALA A 75 -7.53 7.32 4.04
C ALA A 75 -8.59 8.17 3.34
N ALA A 76 -8.44 9.50 3.33
CA ALA A 76 -9.33 10.41 2.61
C ALA A 76 -9.34 10.12 1.11
N PHE A 77 -8.16 9.86 0.52
CA PHE A 77 -8.04 9.44 -0.88
C PHE A 77 -8.78 8.12 -1.15
N ILE A 78 -8.61 7.11 -0.31
CA ILE A 78 -9.31 5.82 -0.47
C ILE A 78 -10.84 6.02 -0.40
N LEU A 79 -11.33 6.80 0.56
CA LEU A 79 -12.77 7.07 0.73
C LEU A 79 -13.36 7.87 -0.44
N ALA A 80 -12.59 8.82 -1.00
CA ALA A 80 -13.00 9.56 -2.19
C ALA A 80 -13.10 8.64 -3.42
N ASN A 81 -12.14 7.74 -3.62
CA ASN A 81 -12.14 6.80 -4.74
C ASN A 81 -13.21 5.69 -4.62
N LYS A 82 -13.61 5.31 -3.40
CA LYS A 82 -14.73 4.37 -3.21
C LYS A 82 -16.09 4.92 -3.65
N LYS A 83 -16.30 6.25 -3.64
CA LYS A 83 -17.57 6.85 -4.05
C LYS A 83 -17.82 6.74 -5.56
N THR A 84 -16.78 6.61 -6.37
CA THR A 84 -16.89 6.58 -7.84
C THR A 84 -17.30 5.21 -8.40
N ALA A 85 -17.12 4.13 -7.63
CA ALA A 85 -17.43 2.77 -8.08
C ALA A 85 -18.90 2.34 -7.90
N ASN A 86 -19.74 3.20 -7.31
CA ASN A 86 -21.14 2.91 -6.96
C ASN A 86 -22.14 3.94 -7.52
N SER A 87 -21.90 4.50 -8.71
CA SER A 87 -22.85 5.41 -9.40
C SER A 87 -23.11 4.97 -10.84
#